data_AF-A0A6N6JLC3-F1
#
_entry.id   AF-A0A6N6JLC3-F1
#
_cell.length_a   1.000
_cell.length_b   1.000
_cell.length_c   1.000
_cell.angle_alpha   90.00
_cell.angle_beta   90.00
_cell.angle_gamma   90.00
#
_symmetry.space_group_name_H-M   'P 1'
#
loop_
_entity.id
_entity.type
_entity.pdbx_description
1 polymer ?
#
loop_
_entity_poly.entity_id
_entity_poly.type
_entity_poly.pdbx_seq_one_letter_code
_entity_poly.pdbx_strand_id
1 'polypeptide(L)'
;MALDRWIALILLGICLAYGYAAWFTMDSSLAPFMRRNPIWPSTFPKVLSVLGIITALIILLGLEKGEAKEGEIDYRRLGDYHIGQALTLLALMVAYALCLRPLGFLFSTTAFLIVGSYILGERKWLMMVPIALVATLIVWYLVQQVLGIYMRPLPGFFGG
;
A
#
# COMPACT_ATOMS: atom_id res chain seq x y z
N MET A 1 18.84 15.22 12.28
CA MET A 1 18.77 16.45 11.44
C MET A 1 19.49 16.33 10.09
N ALA A 2 20.81 16.06 10.03
CA ALA A 2 21.49 15.94 8.74
C ALA A 2 21.05 14.68 7.96
N LEU A 3 20.94 13.53 8.65
CA LEU A 3 20.49 12.27 8.06
C LEU A 3 19.06 12.37 7.51
N ASP A 4 18.14 12.96 8.27
CA ASP A 4 16.73 13.15 7.86
C ASP A 4 16.61 14.00 6.59
N ARG A 5 17.45 15.04 6.45
CA ARG A 5 17.53 15.86 5.24
C ARG A 5 18.10 15.09 4.06
N TRP A 6 19.11 14.24 4.27
CA TRP A 6 19.64 13.36 3.21
C TRP A 6 18.60 12.33 2.77
N ILE A 7 17.88 11.71 3.71
CA ILE A 7 16.78 10.78 3.42
C ILE A 7 15.68 11.51 2.66
N ALA A 8 15.30 12.72 3.08
CA ALA A 8 14.30 13.53 2.40
C ALA A 8 14.75 13.96 0.99
N LEU A 9 16.03 14.26 0.77
CA LEU A 9 16.57 14.54 -0.58
C LEU A 9 16.46 13.32 -1.49
N ILE A 10 16.83 12.14 -1.00
CA ILE A 10 16.74 10.88 -1.76
C ILE A 10 15.27 10.58 -2.08
N LEU A 11 14.39 10.69 -1.08
CA LEU A 11 12.95 10.47 -1.24
C LEU A 11 12.35 11.47 -2.23
N LEU A 12 12.72 12.75 -2.16
CA LEU A 12 12.31 13.78 -3.12
C LEU A 12 12.75 13.42 -4.53
N GLY A 13 14.00 12.98 -4.71
CA GLY A 13 14.51 12.50 -6.01
C GLY A 13 13.69 11.33 -6.56
N ILE A 14 13.36 10.34 -5.72
CA ILE A 14 12.51 9.20 -6.09
C ILE A 14 11.10 9.69 -6.46
N CYS A 15 10.48 10.55 -5.67
CA CYS A 15 9.15 11.07 -5.95
C CYS A 15 9.11 11.92 -7.23
N LEU A 16 10.15 12.70 -7.52
CA LEU A 16 10.27 13.45 -8.78
C LEU A 16 10.43 12.53 -9.99
N ALA A 17 11.30 11.52 -9.91
CA ALA A 17 11.49 10.55 -10.98
C ALA A 17 10.21 9.73 -11.22
N TYR A 18 9.58 9.26 -10.15
CA TYR A 18 8.33 8.50 -10.20
C TYR A 18 7.16 9.35 -10.70
N GLY A 19 7.08 10.61 -10.27
CA GLY A 19 6.11 11.59 -10.78
C GLY A 19 6.33 11.86 -12.26
N TYR A 20 7.56 12.17 -12.69
CA TYR A 20 7.88 12.39 -14.10
C TYR A 20 7.46 11.19 -14.97
N ALA A 21 7.77 9.97 -14.53
CA ALA A 21 7.29 8.77 -15.20
C ALA A 21 5.75 8.71 -15.25
N ALA A 22 5.06 9.01 -14.16
CA ALA A 22 3.59 8.98 -14.09
C ALA A 22 2.91 10.01 -15.01
N TRP A 23 3.41 11.25 -15.11
CA TRP A 23 2.81 12.30 -15.96
C TRP A 23 3.21 12.21 -17.42
N PHE A 24 4.47 11.85 -17.73
CA PHE A 24 4.97 11.94 -19.09
C PHE A 24 5.06 10.60 -19.80
N THR A 25 5.42 9.52 -19.09
CA THR A 25 5.59 8.20 -19.71
C THR A 25 4.32 7.37 -19.66
N MET A 26 3.63 7.33 -18.51
CA MET A 26 2.41 6.53 -18.37
C MET A 26 1.26 7.15 -19.18
N ASP A 27 0.97 8.43 -19.04
CA ASP A 27 -0.18 9.06 -19.72
C ASP A 27 -0.08 9.01 -21.25
N SER A 28 1.13 9.19 -21.80
CA SER A 28 1.36 9.13 -23.25
C SER A 28 1.20 7.70 -23.80
N SER A 29 1.60 6.69 -23.02
CA SER A 29 1.48 5.27 -23.39
C SER A 29 0.09 4.65 -23.18
N LEU A 30 -0.88 5.38 -22.60
CA LEU A 30 -2.22 4.86 -22.38
C LEU A 30 -2.98 4.65 -23.70
N ALA A 31 -3.50 3.44 -23.89
CA ALA A 31 -4.40 3.10 -24.98
C ALA A 31 -5.70 3.94 -24.95
N PRO A 32 -6.35 4.21 -26.10
CA PRO A 32 -7.53 5.07 -26.19
C PRO A 32 -8.71 4.64 -25.30
N PHE A 33 -8.86 3.34 -25.01
CA PHE A 33 -9.92 2.84 -24.11
C PHE A 33 -9.63 3.15 -22.63
N MET A 34 -8.36 3.13 -22.20
CA MET A 34 -8.00 3.43 -20.81
C MET A 34 -8.13 4.91 -20.48
N ARG A 35 -7.93 5.79 -21.47
CA ARG A 35 -8.09 7.25 -21.30
C ARG A 35 -9.54 7.66 -21.00
N ARG A 36 -10.51 6.81 -21.35
CA ARG A 36 -11.94 7.04 -21.08
C ARG A 36 -12.38 6.60 -19.67
N ASN A 37 -11.50 5.91 -18.93
CA ASN A 37 -11.83 5.50 -17.57
C ASN A 37 -11.73 6.70 -16.61
N PRO A 38 -12.57 6.76 -15.56
CA PRO A 38 -12.55 7.83 -14.57
C PRO A 38 -11.21 7.95 -13.84
N ILE A 39 -10.50 6.83 -13.66
CA ILE A 39 -9.22 6.74 -12.97
C ILE A 39 -8.23 6.00 -13.87
N TRP A 40 -7.04 6.56 -14.00
CA TRP A 40 -5.98 6.02 -14.83
C TRP A 40 -4.99 5.23 -13.96
N PRO A 41 -4.26 4.27 -14.55
CA PRO A 41 -3.15 3.60 -13.87
C PRO A 41 -2.12 4.57 -13.28
N SER A 42 -1.98 5.76 -13.87
CA SER A 42 -1.08 6.82 -13.41
C SER A 42 -1.65 7.66 -12.25
N THR A 43 -2.96 7.62 -11.96
CA THR A 43 -3.58 8.47 -10.92
C THR A 43 -3.00 8.21 -9.53
N PHE A 44 -2.83 6.94 -9.14
CA PHE A 44 -2.21 6.59 -7.85
C PHE A 44 -0.73 7.03 -7.78
N PRO A 45 0.13 6.71 -8.76
CA PRO A 45 1.49 7.23 -8.81
C PRO A 45 1.60 8.76 -8.70
N LYS A 46 0.71 9.49 -9.40
CA LYS A 46 0.64 10.95 -9.36
C LYS A 46 0.36 11.46 -7.96
N VAL A 47 -0.67 10.95 -7.29
CA VAL A 47 -1.01 11.37 -5.92
C VAL A 47 0.13 11.08 -4.95
N LEU A 48 0.71 9.87 -5.01
CA LEU A 48 1.83 9.48 -4.13
C LEU A 48 3.06 10.36 -4.34
N SER A 49 3.39 10.68 -5.59
CA SER A 49 4.53 11.56 -5.88
C SER A 49 4.30 13.00 -5.39
N VAL A 50 3.10 13.56 -5.52
CA VAL A 50 2.77 14.90 -5.00
C VAL A 50 2.83 14.93 -3.49
N LEU A 51 2.20 13.97 -2.81
CA LEU A 51 2.26 13.87 -1.35
C LEU A 51 3.71 13.69 -0.87
N GLY A 52 4.47 12.80 -1.51
CA GLY A 52 5.87 12.57 -1.19
C GLY A 52 6.76 13.81 -1.38
N ILE A 53 6.53 14.58 -2.46
CA ILE A 53 7.22 15.87 -2.67
C ILE A 53 6.87 16.85 -1.56
N ILE A 54 5.59 16.99 -1.20
CA ILE A 54 5.15 17.89 -0.13
C ILE A 54 5.81 17.50 1.20
N THR A 55 5.75 16.22 1.58
CA THR A 55 6.34 15.73 2.83
C THR A 55 7.87 15.92 2.83
N ALA A 56 8.54 15.61 1.72
CA ALA A 56 9.99 15.81 1.61
C ALA A 56 10.37 17.30 1.71
N LEU A 57 9.59 18.20 1.10
CA LEU A 57 9.81 19.65 1.22
C LEU A 57 9.59 20.14 2.66
N ILE A 58 8.58 19.63 3.38
CA ILE A 58 8.36 19.96 4.80
C ILE A 58 9.59 19.60 5.64
N ILE A 59 10.16 18.42 5.44
CA ILE A 59 11.38 17.95 6.14
C ILE A 59 12.59 18.80 5.75
N LEU A 60 12.79 19.09 4.46
CA LEU A 60 13.93 19.87 3.96
C LEU A 60 13.91 21.32 4.42
N LEU A 61 12.72 21.94 4.44
CA LEU A 61 12.51 23.30 4.92
C LEU A 61 12.54 23.40 6.45
N GLY A 62 12.59 22.26 7.16
CA GLY A 62 12.62 22.24 8.63
C GLY A 62 11.36 22.83 9.25
N LEU A 63 10.21 22.73 8.56
CA LEU A 63 8.91 23.20 9.04
C LEU A 63 8.33 22.32 10.17
N GLU A 64 9.03 21.24 10.52
CA GLU A 64 8.72 20.34 11.61
C GLU A 64 8.99 21.02 12.95
N LYS A 65 7.92 21.51 13.60
CA LYS A 65 7.97 21.95 15.00
C LYS A 65 7.90 20.73 15.91
N GLY A 66 9.03 20.40 16.53
CA GLY A 66 9.06 19.70 17.81
C GLY A 66 9.27 18.18 17.75
N GLU A 67 10.31 17.78 18.49
CA GLU A 67 10.68 16.44 18.95
C GLU A 67 11.14 15.45 17.88
N ALA A 68 12.47 15.34 17.78
CA ALA A 68 13.12 14.11 17.38
C ALA A 68 12.60 12.98 18.27
N LYS A 69 11.63 12.21 17.78
CA LYS A 69 11.15 11.01 18.46
C LYS A 69 12.26 9.98 18.48
N GLU A 70 12.60 9.59 19.70
CA GLU A 70 13.43 8.45 20.06
C GLU A 70 13.12 7.25 19.15
N GLY A 71 14.09 6.90 18.33
CA GLY A 71 13.94 5.86 17.33
C GLY A 71 15.13 5.80 16.37
N GLU A 72 16.35 6.12 16.84
CA GLU A 72 17.51 5.59 16.13
C GLU A 72 17.40 4.06 16.22
N ILE A 73 17.11 3.43 15.09
CA ILE A 73 17.15 1.97 14.97
C ILE A 73 18.56 1.55 15.37
N ASP A 74 18.73 1.04 16.58
CA ASP A 74 20.01 0.53 17.04
C ASP A 74 20.33 -0.74 16.23
N TYR A 75 21.18 -0.58 15.21
CA TYR A 75 21.61 -1.66 14.32
C TYR A 75 22.19 -2.86 15.08
N ARG A 76 22.65 -2.68 16.33
CA ARG A 76 23.18 -3.74 17.20
C ARG A 76 22.11 -4.53 17.94
N ARG A 77 20.89 -4.01 18.05
CA ARG A 77 19.74 -4.65 18.73
C ARG A 77 18.62 -5.00 17.77
N LEU A 78 18.94 -5.27 16.50
CA LEU A 78 17.95 -5.72 15.52
C LEU A 78 17.22 -6.99 16.01
N GLY A 79 17.91 -7.88 16.72
CA GLY A 79 17.32 -9.10 17.30
C GLY A 79 16.25 -8.88 18.37
N ASP A 80 16.20 -7.71 19.02
CA ASP A 80 15.17 -7.35 20.01
C ASP A 80 13.86 -6.89 19.34
N TYR A 81 13.89 -6.61 18.03
CA TYR A 81 12.69 -6.28 17.27
C TYR A 81 11.90 -7.54 16.96
N HIS A 82 10.58 -7.39 16.76
CA HIS A 82 9.69 -8.45 16.28
C HIS A 82 9.95 -8.84 14.81
N ILE A 83 11.21 -9.10 14.43
CA ILE A 83 11.64 -9.48 13.08
C ILE A 83 10.89 -10.73 12.62
N GLY A 84 10.66 -11.70 13.52
CA GLY A 84 9.87 -12.89 13.20
C GLY A 84 8.46 -12.54 12.72
N GLN A 85 7.77 -11.64 13.42
CA GLN A 85 6.44 -11.18 13.00
C GLN A 85 6.52 -10.40 11.68
N ALA A 86 7.50 -9.50 11.52
CA ALA A 86 7.69 -8.76 10.28
C ALA A 86 7.94 -9.69 9.08
N LEU A 87 8.78 -10.71 9.24
CA LEU A 87 9.08 -11.69 8.20
C LEU A 87 7.86 -12.54 7.86
N THR A 88 7.06 -12.96 8.86
CA THR A 88 5.81 -13.67 8.61
C THR A 88 4.77 -12.81 7.90
N LEU A 89 4.69 -11.51 8.19
CA LEU A 89 3.83 -10.59 7.48
C LEU A 89 4.28 -10.39 6.03
N LEU A 90 5.59 -10.26 5.79
CA LEU A 90 6.15 -10.20 4.44
C LEU A 90 5.81 -11.48 3.64
N ALA A 91 6.00 -12.65 4.24
CA ALA A 91 5.61 -13.91 3.62
C ALA A 91 4.11 -13.97 3.33
N LEU A 92 3.27 -13.48 4.25
CA LEU A 92 1.83 -13.38 4.08
C LEU A 92 1.44 -12.45 2.92
N MET A 93 2.15 -11.33 2.73
CA MET A 93 1.94 -10.42 1.59
C MET A 93 2.23 -11.12 0.26
N VAL A 94 3.30 -11.91 0.19
CA VAL A 94 3.62 -12.72 -1.00
C VAL A 94 2.54 -13.77 -1.24
N ALA A 95 2.11 -14.49 -0.20
CA ALA A 95 1.04 -15.47 -0.30
C ALA A 95 -0.28 -14.83 -0.79
N TYR A 96 -0.64 -13.66 -0.26
CA TYR A 96 -1.80 -12.89 -0.70
C TYR A 96 -1.70 -12.52 -2.19
N ALA A 97 -0.53 -12.06 -2.66
CA ALA A 97 -0.31 -11.72 -4.06
C ALA A 97 -0.48 -12.93 -4.99
N LEU A 98 -0.01 -14.12 -4.56
CA LEU A 98 -0.19 -15.37 -5.29
C LEU A 98 -1.64 -15.84 -5.29
N CYS A 99 -2.36 -15.65 -4.18
CA CYS A 99 -3.77 -16.04 -4.01
C CYS A 99 -4.77 -15.11 -4.70
N LEU A 100 -4.39 -13.87 -5.01
CA LEU A 100 -5.27 -12.89 -5.65
C LEU A 100 -5.87 -13.37 -6.98
N ARG A 101 -5.06 -14.01 -7.83
CA ARG A 101 -5.52 -14.54 -9.13
C ARG A 101 -6.44 -15.77 -9.00
N PRO A 102 -6.09 -16.83 -8.24
CA PRO A 102 -6.90 -18.04 -8.16
C PRO A 102 -8.14 -17.90 -7.26
N LEU A 103 -8.04 -17.24 -6.11
CA LEU A 103 -9.13 -17.16 -5.11
C LEU A 103 -10.04 -15.94 -5.26
N GLY A 104 -9.60 -14.94 -6.02
CA GLY A 104 -10.32 -13.66 -6.15
C GLY A 104 -10.08 -12.72 -4.96
N PHE A 105 -10.46 -11.46 -5.14
CA PHE A 105 -10.17 -10.38 -4.20
C PHE A 105 -10.86 -10.57 -2.85
N LEU A 106 -12.13 -10.98 -2.81
CA LEU A 106 -12.89 -11.07 -1.56
C LEU A 106 -12.28 -12.12 -0.61
N PHE A 107 -11.98 -13.31 -1.13
CA PHE A 107 -11.42 -14.38 -0.30
C PHE A 107 -9.96 -14.09 0.08
N SER A 108 -9.14 -13.64 -0.87
CA SER A 108 -7.72 -13.37 -0.61
C SER A 108 -7.55 -12.26 0.43
N THR A 109 -8.27 -11.16 0.31
CA THR A 109 -8.17 -10.00 1.21
C THR A 109 -8.76 -10.30 2.58
N THR A 110 -9.91 -10.99 2.65
CA THR A 110 -10.49 -11.40 3.94
C THR A 110 -9.53 -12.32 4.70
N ALA A 111 -8.97 -13.33 4.03
CA ALA A 111 -8.01 -14.24 4.64
C ALA A 111 -6.72 -13.51 5.05
N PHE A 112 -6.22 -12.61 4.21
CA PHE A 112 -5.04 -11.79 4.51
C PHE A 112 -5.26 -10.93 5.77
N LEU A 113 -6.40 -10.27 5.89
CA LEU A 113 -6.72 -9.43 7.05
C LEU A 113 -6.87 -10.27 8.33
N ILE A 114 -7.56 -11.42 8.26
CA ILE A 114 -7.73 -12.34 9.40
C ILE A 114 -6.37 -12.87 9.87
N VAL A 115 -5.56 -13.42 8.96
CA VAL A 115 -4.26 -14.01 9.31
C VAL A 115 -3.27 -12.93 9.73
N GLY A 116 -3.28 -11.77 9.07
CA GLY A 116 -2.42 -10.63 9.43
C GLY A 116 -2.73 -10.08 10.81
N SER A 117 -4.02 -9.87 11.13
CA SER A 117 -4.46 -9.45 12.48
C SER A 117 -4.11 -10.50 13.54
N TYR A 118 -4.22 -11.80 13.21
CA TYR A 118 -3.82 -12.88 14.12
C TYR A 118 -2.30 -12.89 14.39
N ILE A 119 -1.46 -12.66 13.36
CA ILE A 119 0.00 -12.55 13.50
C ILE A 119 0.37 -11.33 14.37
N LEU A 120 -0.37 -10.23 14.23
CA LEU A 120 -0.24 -9.03 15.08
C LEU A 120 -0.68 -9.26 16.54
N GLY A 121 -1.27 -10.41 16.85
CA GLY A 121 -1.64 -10.79 18.22
C GLY A 121 -3.10 -10.51 18.59
N GLU A 122 -3.96 -10.08 17.65
CA GLU A 122 -5.38 -9.91 17.92
C GLU A 122 -6.04 -11.29 18.14
N ARG A 123 -6.60 -11.52 19.34
CA ARG A 123 -7.19 -12.82 19.72
C ARG A 123 -8.72 -12.85 19.65
N LYS A 124 -9.38 -11.72 19.36
CA LYS A 124 -10.84 -11.62 19.32
C LYS A 124 -11.40 -12.03 17.95
N TRP A 125 -11.43 -13.34 17.69
CA TRP A 125 -11.95 -13.90 16.44
C TRP A 125 -13.35 -13.40 16.07
N LEU A 126 -14.24 -13.23 17.05
CA LEU A 126 -15.61 -12.72 16.82
C LEU A 126 -15.65 -11.28 16.26
N MET A 127 -14.64 -10.45 16.54
CA MET A 127 -14.55 -9.08 16.01
C MET A 127 -13.74 -9.04 14.72
N MET A 128 -12.66 -9.81 14.66
CA MET A 128 -11.73 -9.82 13.53
C MET A 128 -12.40 -10.27 12.23
N VAL A 129 -13.18 -11.36 12.25
CA VAL A 129 -13.83 -11.92 11.06
C VAL A 129 -14.84 -10.96 10.43
N PRO A 130 -15.83 -10.40 11.16
CA PRO A 130 -16.79 -9.48 10.55
C PRO A 130 -16.12 -8.17 10.09
N ILE A 131 -15.14 -7.65 10.83
CA ILE A 131 -14.41 -6.45 10.41
C ILE A 131 -13.66 -6.70 9.11
N ALA A 132 -12.93 -7.83 9.00
CA ALA A 132 -12.21 -8.19 7.78
C ALA A 132 -13.15 -8.35 6.57
N LEU A 133 -14.30 -9.01 6.77
CA LEU A 133 -15.32 -9.17 5.72
C LEU A 133 -15.90 -7.82 5.30
N VAL A 134 -16.34 -6.99 6.24
CA VAL A 134 -16.94 -5.68 5.96
C VAL A 134 -15.92 -4.75 5.29
N ALA A 135 -14.69 -4.67 5.80
CA ALA A 135 -13.63 -3.88 5.19
C ALA A 135 -13.35 -4.34 3.75
N THR A 136 -13.24 -5.65 3.53
CA THR A 136 -13.01 -6.22 2.20
C THR A 136 -14.16 -5.92 1.24
N LEU A 137 -15.42 -6.03 1.69
CA LEU A 137 -16.60 -5.71 0.89
C LEU A 137 -16.69 -4.23 0.55
N ILE A 138 -16.39 -3.33 1.51
CA ILE A 138 -16.36 -1.89 1.28
C ILE A 138 -15.30 -1.55 0.23
N VAL A 139 -14.08 -2.06 0.38
CA VAL A 139 -13.00 -1.81 -0.58
C VAL A 139 -13.37 -2.36 -1.96
N TRP A 140 -13.92 -3.58 -2.02
CA TRP A 140 -14.37 -4.15 -3.27
C TRP A 140 -15.46 -3.31 -3.93
N TYR A 141 -16.46 -2.86 -3.16
CA TYR A 141 -17.54 -2.02 -3.66
C TYR A 141 -17.01 -0.69 -4.21
N LEU A 142 -16.12 -0.02 -3.46
CA LEU A 142 -15.50 1.21 -3.92
C LEU A 142 -14.74 0.96 -5.22
N VAL A 143 -13.88 -0.05 -5.29
CA VAL A 143 -13.03 -0.24 -6.47
C VAL A 143 -13.81 -0.76 -7.68
N GLN A 144 -14.70 -1.71 -7.49
CA GLN A 144 -15.47 -2.31 -8.57
C GLN A 144 -16.58 -1.37 -9.06
N GLN A 145 -17.40 -0.83 -8.15
CA GLN A 145 -18.61 -0.08 -8.51
C GLN A 145 -18.36 1.41 -8.64
N VAL A 146 -17.55 2.00 -7.74
CA VAL A 146 -17.29 3.45 -7.78
C VAL A 146 -16.18 3.79 -8.77
N LEU A 147 -15.08 3.03 -8.73
CA LEU A 147 -13.94 3.28 -9.61
C LEU A 147 -14.08 2.58 -10.98
N GLY A 148 -15.00 1.60 -11.11
CA GLY A 148 -15.19 0.85 -12.35
C GLY A 148 -14.00 -0.03 -12.74
N ILE A 149 -13.09 -0.30 -11.80
CA ILE A 149 -11.90 -1.11 -12.05
C ILE A 149 -12.25 -2.56 -11.76
N TYR A 150 -12.19 -3.39 -12.80
CA TYR A 150 -12.54 -4.80 -12.68
C TYR A 150 -11.56 -5.55 -11.76
N MET A 151 -12.08 -6.00 -10.63
CA MET A 151 -11.46 -6.93 -9.70
C MET A 151 -12.30 -8.20 -9.65
N ARG A 152 -11.70 -9.36 -9.92
CA ARG A 152 -12.38 -10.66 -9.82
C ARG A 152 -12.85 -10.89 -8.38
N PRO A 153 -14.17 -10.91 -8.10
CA PRO A 153 -14.68 -11.06 -6.75
C PRO A 153 -14.56 -12.49 -6.23
N LEU A 154 -14.74 -13.47 -7.12
CA LEU A 154 -14.85 -14.89 -6.81
C LEU A 154 -13.65 -15.67 -7.36
N PRO A 155 -13.38 -16.88 -6.82
CA PRO A 155 -12.32 -17.74 -7.32
C PRO A 155 -12.53 -18.07 -8.79
N GLY A 156 -11.43 -18.23 -9.54
CA GLY A 156 -11.47 -18.57 -10.97
C GLY A 156 -12.17 -19.91 -11.26
N PHE A 157 -12.42 -20.74 -10.24
CA PHE A 157 -13.23 -21.95 -10.34
C PHE A 157 -14.74 -21.70 -10.46
N PHE A 158 -15.24 -20.54 -10.01
CA PHE A 158 -16.68 -20.21 -10.03
C PHE A 158 -17.05 -19.14 -11.07
N GLY A 159 -16.09 -18.51 -11.74
CA GLY A 159 -16.34 -17.49 -12.76
C GLY A 159 -15.28 -17.52 -13.85
N GLY A 160 -15.70 -17.90 -15.06
CA GLY A 160 -14.90 -17.83 -16.29
C GLY A 160 -14.37 -16.43 -16.58
#